data_AF-A0A4Y8PPN4-F1
#
_entry.id   AF-A0A4Y8PPN4-F1
#
_cell.length_a   1.000
_cell.length_b   1.000
_cell.length_c   1.000
_cell.angle_alpha   90.00
_cell.angle_beta   90.00
_cell.angle_gamma   90.00
#
_symmetry.space_group_name_H-M   'P 1'
#
loop_
_entity.id
_entity.type
_entity.pdbx_description
1 polymer ?
#
loop_
_entity_poly.entity_id
_entity_poly.type
_entity_poly.pdbx_seq_one_letter_code
_entity_poly.pdbx_strand_id
1 'polypeptide(L)'
;MEQDLQAELQAEKSKLTAVKNSVDQLTSALPTAYQSSRQPPTVVTVKGLAQDIYLNHSAAGAQIYKNSLPKNYPEEAKRREEKAKYEQNKESQVVKDQESQAELGIKDVFNILDAFKTLKEENDDYTNLSEYYQKYMKQQETDAVKGEAGKNEEPKEPQPDYEDSSSEAMSAMDSFFERLSDFLISMRNEMYVNEYAFEHFNSFDPGASSNYFKDKKLDANELAKALGAENSGIEYLIYGLDKPGANVGAALGELFLIRVAIRTLEGFMKPQIKALGHPLLILIAAIAYGVSLAFADLIGFFSGKKIPLVGIKPLNSITLDYKDYLRLFLLIHSAEAKKLARMQALIQLDTNKDLSQYSTYMFGKAQFSVRLWFLPEVMNSLSRTIFSDQEVKGNRYYYSSGNKDMSY
;
A
#
# COMPACT_ATOMS: atom_id res chain seq x y z
N MET A 1 -14.56 15.49 -30.76
CA MET A 1 -13.28 14.74 -30.91
C MET A 1 -13.47 13.45 -31.68
N GLU A 2 -14.21 12.45 -31.18
CA GLU A 2 -14.49 11.22 -31.95
C GLU A 2 -15.39 11.50 -33.17
N GLN A 3 -16.38 12.38 -33.01
CA GLN A 3 -17.27 12.82 -34.11
C GLN A 3 -16.53 13.62 -35.20
N ASP A 4 -15.58 14.47 -34.82
CA ASP A 4 -14.80 15.26 -35.79
C ASP A 4 -13.84 14.38 -36.59
N LEU A 5 -13.21 13.40 -35.92
CA LEU A 5 -12.34 12.41 -36.55
C LEU A 5 -13.14 11.51 -37.52
N GLN A 6 -14.35 11.11 -37.13
CA GLN A 6 -15.24 10.34 -38.00
C GLN A 6 -15.67 11.14 -39.22
N ALA A 7 -15.96 12.44 -39.07
CA ALA A 7 -16.33 13.31 -40.19
C ALA A 7 -15.16 13.50 -41.17
N GLU A 8 -13.93 13.71 -40.68
CA GLU A 8 -12.74 13.80 -41.53
C GLU A 8 -12.42 12.48 -42.24
N LEU A 9 -12.53 11.34 -41.55
CA LEU A 9 -12.31 10.02 -42.15
C LEU A 9 -13.33 9.72 -43.26
N GLN A 10 -14.58 10.13 -43.09
CA GLN A 10 -15.62 9.98 -44.12
C GLN A 10 -15.33 10.86 -45.34
N ALA A 11 -14.87 12.09 -45.13
CA ALA A 11 -14.47 13.00 -46.20
C ALA A 11 -13.23 12.50 -46.96
N GLU A 12 -12.30 11.80 -46.30
CA GLU A 12 -11.14 11.19 -46.95
C GLU A 12 -11.53 9.95 -47.75
N LYS A 13 -12.37 9.06 -47.17
CA LYS A 13 -12.94 7.91 -47.88
C LYS A 13 -13.73 8.29 -49.12
N SER A 14 -14.51 9.38 -49.06
CA SER A 14 -15.27 9.84 -50.24
C SER A 14 -14.37 10.30 -51.38
N LYS A 15 -13.23 10.95 -51.07
CA LYS A 15 -12.26 11.39 -52.09
C LYS A 15 -11.51 10.23 -52.71
N LEU A 16 -11.10 9.25 -51.90
CA LEU A 16 -10.43 8.05 -52.39
C LEU A 16 -11.36 7.20 -53.27
N THR A 17 -12.66 7.16 -52.92
CA THR A 17 -13.71 6.54 -53.74
C THR A 17 -13.90 7.28 -55.07
N ALA A 18 -13.87 8.62 -55.07
CA ALA A 18 -13.96 9.40 -56.29
C ALA A 18 -12.77 9.13 -57.24
N VAL A 19 -11.54 9.06 -56.72
CA VAL A 19 -10.35 8.68 -57.49
C VAL A 19 -10.51 7.29 -58.09
N LYS A 20 -10.93 6.31 -57.28
CA LYS A 20 -11.18 4.93 -57.73
C LYS A 20 -12.20 4.90 -58.87
N ASN A 21 -13.32 5.61 -58.74
CA ASN A 21 -14.35 5.68 -59.76
C ASN A 21 -13.83 6.29 -61.08
N SER A 22 -13.02 7.34 -61.01
CA SER A 22 -12.40 7.94 -62.21
C SER A 22 -11.41 6.98 -62.88
N VAL A 23 -10.65 6.21 -62.11
CA VAL A 23 -9.75 5.16 -62.63
C VAL A 23 -10.56 4.03 -63.27
N ASP A 24 -11.60 3.52 -62.60
CA ASP A 24 -12.47 2.48 -63.13
C ASP A 24 -13.17 2.92 -64.42
N GLN A 25 -13.61 4.17 -64.51
CA GLN A 25 -14.15 4.76 -65.74
C GLN A 25 -13.11 4.80 -66.85
N LEU A 26 -11.88 5.24 -66.56
CA LEU A 26 -10.78 5.23 -67.53
C LEU A 26 -10.46 3.81 -68.01
N THR A 27 -10.35 2.85 -67.09
CA THR A 27 -10.10 1.43 -67.41
C THR A 27 -11.23 0.82 -68.23
N SER A 28 -12.49 1.16 -67.95
CA SER A 28 -13.65 0.70 -68.73
C SER A 28 -13.76 1.36 -70.11
N ALA A 29 -13.21 2.56 -70.27
CA ALA A 29 -13.16 3.29 -71.54
C ALA A 29 -11.97 2.83 -72.42
N LEU A 30 -10.93 2.27 -71.82
CA LEU A 30 -9.84 1.63 -72.55
C LEU A 30 -10.33 0.31 -73.15
N PRO A 31 -10.12 0.05 -74.45
CA PRO A 31 -10.57 -1.18 -75.08
C PRO A 31 -9.81 -2.37 -74.49
N THR A 32 -10.48 -3.15 -73.62
CA THR A 32 -10.03 -4.50 -73.28
C THR A 32 -10.05 -5.33 -74.55
N ALA A 33 -8.95 -6.02 -74.82
CA ALA A 33 -8.69 -6.75 -76.06
C ALA A 33 -9.96 -7.41 -76.68
N TYR A 34 -10.24 -7.03 -77.94
CA TYR A 34 -11.20 -7.65 -78.85
C TYR A 34 -12.69 -7.70 -78.42
N GLN A 35 -13.36 -6.55 -78.38
CA GLN A 35 -14.79 -6.45 -78.76
C GLN A 35 -14.98 -5.27 -79.73
N SER A 36 -15.17 -5.57 -81.02
CA SER A 36 -15.14 -4.59 -82.13
C SER A 36 -16.46 -3.85 -82.40
N SER A 37 -17.19 -3.40 -81.37
CA SER A 37 -18.46 -2.68 -81.59
C SER A 37 -18.71 -1.43 -80.75
N ARG A 38 -17.74 -0.94 -79.98
CA ARG A 38 -17.84 0.38 -79.33
C ARG A 38 -16.85 1.35 -79.95
N GLN A 39 -17.34 2.51 -80.41
CA GLN A 39 -16.47 3.60 -80.85
C GLN A 39 -15.47 3.92 -79.73
N PRO A 40 -14.16 4.06 -80.03
CA PRO A 40 -13.18 4.40 -79.01
C PRO A 40 -13.56 5.75 -78.37
N PRO A 41 -13.34 5.92 -77.06
CA PRO A 41 -13.57 7.20 -76.41
C PRO A 41 -12.77 8.30 -77.13
N THR A 42 -13.37 9.48 -77.28
CA THR A 42 -12.68 10.59 -77.96
C THR A 42 -11.50 11.06 -77.11
N VAL A 43 -10.47 11.59 -77.78
CA VAL A 43 -9.26 12.13 -77.13
C VAL A 43 -9.60 13.18 -76.06
N VAL A 44 -10.69 13.93 -76.26
CA VAL A 44 -11.20 14.92 -75.30
C VAL A 44 -11.67 14.25 -74.00
N THR A 45 -12.42 13.15 -74.10
CA THR A 45 -12.91 12.42 -72.92
C THR A 45 -11.77 11.79 -72.13
N VAL A 46 -10.79 11.19 -72.83
CA VAL A 46 -9.61 10.59 -72.18
C VAL A 46 -8.76 11.67 -71.48
N LYS A 47 -8.58 12.84 -72.13
CA LYS A 47 -7.84 13.97 -71.54
C LYS A 47 -8.55 14.57 -70.32
N GLY A 48 -9.88 14.66 -70.35
CA GLY A 48 -10.68 15.10 -69.20
C GLY A 48 -10.55 14.16 -68.00
N LEU A 49 -10.74 12.85 -68.22
CA LEU A 49 -10.59 11.83 -67.18
C LEU A 49 -9.16 11.80 -66.59
N ALA A 50 -8.14 11.89 -67.44
CA ALA A 50 -6.76 11.94 -66.99
C ALA A 50 -6.46 13.20 -66.13
N GLN A 51 -7.03 14.35 -66.49
CA GLN A 51 -6.91 15.58 -65.73
C GLN A 51 -7.61 15.47 -64.37
N ASP A 52 -8.80 14.88 -64.32
CA ASP A 52 -9.54 14.68 -63.06
C ASP A 52 -8.82 13.72 -62.12
N ILE A 53 -8.26 12.61 -62.64
CA ILE A 53 -7.43 11.69 -61.85
C ILE A 53 -6.21 12.42 -61.29
N TYR A 54 -5.51 13.20 -62.11
CA TYR A 54 -4.34 13.96 -61.67
C TYR A 54 -4.67 14.97 -60.56
N LEU A 55 -5.73 15.76 -60.75
CA LEU A 55 -6.15 16.76 -59.76
C LEU A 55 -6.59 16.11 -58.44
N ASN A 56 -7.38 15.05 -58.51
CA ASN A 56 -7.85 14.35 -57.31
C ASN A 56 -6.71 13.61 -56.59
N HIS A 57 -5.78 13.00 -57.32
CA HIS A 57 -4.60 12.36 -56.73
C HIS A 57 -3.65 13.38 -56.08
N SER A 58 -3.40 14.51 -56.75
CA SER A 58 -2.60 15.60 -56.19
C SER A 58 -3.23 16.19 -54.93
N ALA A 59 -4.55 16.41 -54.92
CA ALA A 59 -5.28 16.89 -53.76
C ALA A 59 -5.25 15.88 -52.60
N ALA A 60 -5.43 14.58 -52.87
CA ALA A 60 -5.30 13.53 -51.87
C ALA A 60 -3.88 13.45 -51.29
N GLY A 61 -2.85 13.48 -52.15
CA GLY A 61 -1.44 13.49 -51.73
C GLY A 61 -1.09 14.69 -50.85
N ALA A 62 -1.59 15.89 -51.18
CA ALA A 62 -1.40 17.09 -50.37
C ALA A 62 -2.06 16.99 -48.98
N GLN A 63 -3.24 16.36 -48.90
CA GLN A 63 -3.93 16.15 -47.62
C GLN A 63 -3.23 15.08 -46.76
N ILE A 64 -2.80 13.98 -47.36
CA ILE A 64 -2.00 12.94 -46.69
C ILE A 64 -0.70 13.55 -46.15
N TYR A 65 0.00 14.37 -46.94
CA TYR A 65 1.20 15.07 -46.49
C TYR A 65 0.91 16.05 -45.35
N LYS A 66 -0.17 16.83 -45.45
CA LYS A 66 -0.57 17.74 -44.38
C LYS A 66 -0.89 16.97 -43.09
N ASN A 67 -1.56 15.83 -43.17
CA ASN A 67 -1.97 15.05 -42.01
C ASN A 67 -0.85 14.15 -41.45
N SER A 68 0.18 13.83 -42.23
CA SER A 68 1.35 13.05 -41.78
C SER A 68 2.42 13.88 -41.07
N LEU A 69 2.31 15.21 -41.13
CA LEU A 69 3.18 16.10 -40.37
C LEU A 69 2.87 15.98 -38.88
N PRO A 70 3.85 15.62 -38.02
CA PRO A 70 3.63 15.44 -36.58
C PRO A 70 2.98 16.66 -35.91
N LYS A 71 3.28 17.85 -36.45
CA LYS A 71 2.75 19.14 -35.99
C LYS A 71 1.24 19.32 -36.09
N ASN A 72 0.58 18.52 -36.93
CA ASN A 72 -0.84 18.59 -37.20
C ASN A 72 -1.62 17.49 -36.46
N TYR A 73 -0.94 16.63 -35.68
CA TYR A 73 -1.63 15.71 -34.79
C TYR A 73 -2.35 16.48 -33.68
N PRO A 74 -3.63 16.17 -33.39
CA PRO A 74 -4.38 16.80 -32.31
C PRO A 74 -3.67 16.70 -30.94
N GLU A 75 -2.94 15.61 -30.72
CA GLU A 75 -2.12 15.41 -29.52
C GLU A 75 -0.92 16.36 -29.45
N GLU A 76 -0.31 16.72 -30.59
CA GLU A 76 0.77 17.71 -30.60
C GLU A 76 0.27 19.11 -30.28
N ALA A 77 -0.94 19.46 -30.72
CA ALA A 77 -1.57 20.72 -30.33
C ALA A 77 -1.78 20.77 -28.81
N LYS A 78 -2.36 19.71 -28.22
CA LYS A 78 -2.52 19.60 -26.76
C LYS A 78 -1.18 19.67 -26.02
N ARG A 79 -0.16 18.93 -26.47
CA ARG A 79 1.18 18.96 -25.86
C ARG A 79 1.80 20.36 -25.88
N ARG A 80 1.58 21.13 -26.95
CA ARG A 80 2.07 22.53 -27.04
C ARG A 80 1.33 23.44 -26.09
N GLU A 81 0.01 23.30 -25.97
CA GLU A 81 -0.79 24.06 -25.01
C GLU A 81 -0.39 23.74 -23.56
N GLU A 82 -0.20 22.46 -23.23
CA GLU A 82 0.29 22.02 -21.94
C GLU A 82 1.69 22.56 -21.64
N LYS A 83 2.62 22.45 -22.60
CA LYS A 83 3.96 23.02 -22.48
C LYS A 83 3.91 24.53 -22.27
N ALA A 84 3.07 25.26 -23.02
CA ALA A 84 2.94 26.70 -22.86
C ALA A 84 2.42 27.07 -21.46
N LYS A 85 1.41 26.34 -20.94
CA LYS A 85 0.90 26.53 -19.57
C LYS A 85 1.97 26.24 -18.51
N TYR A 86 2.77 25.19 -18.72
CA TYR A 86 3.90 24.88 -17.86
C TYR A 86 4.93 26.03 -17.86
N GLU A 87 5.41 26.45 -19.03
CA GLU A 87 6.41 27.51 -19.15
C GLU A 87 5.93 28.85 -18.57
N GLN A 88 4.64 29.16 -18.74
CA GLN A 88 4.03 30.37 -18.19
C GLN A 88 3.99 30.36 -16.66
N ASN A 89 3.68 29.20 -16.06
CA ASN A 89 3.35 29.13 -14.63
C ASN A 89 4.45 28.49 -13.76
N LYS A 90 5.48 27.88 -14.36
CA LYS A 90 6.61 27.25 -13.62
C LYS A 90 7.35 28.25 -12.72
N GLU A 91 7.35 29.51 -13.12
CA GLU A 91 8.00 30.60 -12.38
C GLU A 91 7.02 31.43 -11.54
N SER A 92 5.76 30.99 -11.44
CA SER A 92 4.77 31.67 -10.62
C SER A 92 5.22 31.75 -9.16
N GLN A 93 4.83 32.84 -8.49
CA GLN A 93 5.19 33.06 -7.09
C GLN A 93 4.73 31.90 -6.19
N VAL A 94 3.55 31.32 -6.49
CA VAL A 94 3.01 30.17 -5.76
C VAL A 94 3.97 28.98 -5.82
N VAL A 95 4.52 28.65 -6.99
CA VAL A 95 5.46 27.53 -7.13
C VAL A 95 6.75 27.83 -6.36
N LYS A 96 7.35 29.01 -6.57
CA LYS A 96 8.60 29.42 -5.93
C LYS A 96 8.50 29.46 -4.40
N ASP A 97 7.40 30.00 -3.86
CA ASP A 97 7.17 30.08 -2.42
C ASP A 97 7.03 28.69 -1.79
N GLN A 98 6.26 27.81 -2.43
CA GLN A 98 6.06 26.45 -1.93
C GLN A 98 7.37 25.66 -1.96
N GLU A 99 8.11 25.70 -3.07
CA GLU A 99 9.40 25.02 -3.19
C GLU A 99 10.41 25.49 -2.14
N SER A 100 10.54 26.81 -1.96
CA SER A 100 11.47 27.37 -0.97
C SER A 100 11.12 26.96 0.48
N GLN A 101 9.83 26.99 0.84
CA GLN A 101 9.39 26.54 2.16
C GLN A 101 9.62 25.04 2.36
N ALA A 102 9.39 24.24 1.32
CA ALA A 102 9.60 22.80 1.37
C ALA A 102 11.09 22.44 1.54
N GLU A 103 11.99 23.12 0.83
CA GLU A 103 13.44 22.93 0.96
C GLU A 103 13.92 23.21 2.39
N LEU A 104 13.46 24.31 2.98
CA LEU A 104 13.75 24.65 4.38
C LEU A 104 13.24 23.56 5.33
N GLY A 105 11.97 23.16 5.17
CA GLY A 105 11.36 22.11 6.00
C GLY A 105 12.10 20.78 5.92
N ILE A 106 12.49 20.33 4.72
CA ILE A 106 13.24 19.07 4.54
C ILE A 106 14.60 19.14 5.22
N LYS A 107 15.33 20.24 5.04
CA LYS A 107 16.64 20.42 5.67
C LYS A 107 16.54 20.36 7.19
N ASP A 108 15.54 21.02 7.76
CA ASP A 108 15.34 21.05 9.20
C ASP A 108 14.91 19.69 9.75
N VAL A 109 14.06 18.94 9.03
CA VAL A 109 13.73 17.55 9.38
C VAL A 109 14.98 16.67 9.39
N PHE A 110 15.83 16.75 8.36
CA PHE A 110 17.08 15.98 8.33
C PHE A 110 18.01 16.35 9.48
N ASN A 111 18.14 17.64 9.81
CA ASN A 111 18.93 18.08 10.96
C ASN A 111 18.40 17.49 12.27
N ILE A 112 17.07 17.46 12.45
CA ILE A 112 16.43 16.84 13.61
C ILE A 112 16.76 15.33 13.65
N LEU A 113 16.53 14.61 12.55
CA LEU A 113 16.78 13.17 12.48
C LEU A 113 18.26 12.80 12.67
N ASP A 114 19.18 13.61 12.14
CA ASP A 114 20.61 13.40 12.32
C ASP A 114 21.03 13.68 13.77
N ALA A 115 20.42 14.66 14.45
CA ALA A 115 20.65 14.87 15.88
C ALA A 115 20.28 13.61 16.69
N PHE A 116 19.16 12.95 16.38
CA PHE A 116 18.78 11.69 17.02
C PHE A 116 19.75 10.54 16.71
N LYS A 117 20.26 10.44 15.48
CA LYS A 117 21.21 9.37 15.07
C LYS A 117 22.62 9.55 15.63
N THR A 118 23.06 10.79 15.80
CA THR A 118 24.44 11.13 16.19
C THR A 118 24.68 11.08 17.70
N LEU A 119 23.62 10.94 18.50
CA LEU A 119 23.70 10.59 19.92
C LEU A 119 24.23 9.16 20.03
N LYS A 120 25.56 9.10 20.09
CA LYS A 120 26.35 7.88 20.11
C LYS A 120 26.48 7.43 21.56
N GLU A 121 25.43 6.85 22.09
CA GLU A 121 25.55 6.12 23.35
C GLU A 121 25.85 4.65 23.04
N GLU A 122 26.99 4.17 23.54
CA GLU A 122 27.03 2.80 24.07
C GLU A 122 25.98 2.77 25.17
N ASN A 123 24.78 2.31 24.82
CA ASN A 123 23.72 2.09 25.78
C ASN A 123 23.66 0.58 26.02
N ASP A 124 24.15 0.16 27.18
CA ASP A 124 24.18 -1.25 27.60
C ASP A 124 22.79 -1.89 27.49
N ASP A 125 21.72 -1.12 27.68
CA ASP A 125 20.35 -1.61 27.54
C ASP A 125 20.07 -2.11 26.12
N TYR A 126 20.52 -1.40 25.08
CA TYR A 126 20.27 -1.78 23.69
C TYR A 126 21.12 -2.98 23.25
N THR A 127 22.32 -3.12 23.83
CA THR A 127 23.13 -4.35 23.67
C THR A 127 22.39 -5.54 24.29
N ASN A 128 21.93 -5.40 25.55
CA ASN A 128 21.16 -6.42 26.26
C ASN A 128 19.85 -6.76 25.54
N LEU A 129 19.13 -5.75 25.04
CA LEU A 129 17.87 -5.94 24.30
C LEU A 129 18.09 -6.75 23.03
N SER A 130 19.18 -6.49 22.29
CA SER A 130 19.50 -7.28 21.10
C SER A 130 19.75 -8.75 21.46
N GLU A 131 20.51 -9.01 22.52
CA GLU A 131 20.75 -10.37 23.02
C GLU A 131 19.46 -11.07 23.46
N TYR A 132 18.63 -10.39 24.26
CA TYR A 132 17.36 -10.93 24.75
C TYR A 132 16.38 -11.18 23.60
N TYR A 133 16.28 -10.25 22.64
CA TYR A 133 15.46 -10.41 21.45
C TYR A 133 15.87 -11.65 20.65
N GLN A 134 17.17 -11.82 20.38
CA GLN A 134 17.66 -12.98 19.64
C GLN A 134 17.39 -14.30 20.38
N LYS A 135 17.49 -14.28 21.71
CA LYS A 135 17.14 -15.43 22.54
C LYS A 135 15.66 -15.80 22.39
N TYR A 136 14.75 -14.84 22.55
CA TYR A 136 13.31 -15.11 22.47
C TYR A 136 12.86 -15.49 21.06
N MET A 137 13.46 -14.91 20.01
CA MET A 137 13.22 -15.35 18.63
C MET A 137 13.57 -16.82 18.42
N LYS A 138 14.76 -17.26 18.87
CA LYS A 138 15.18 -18.67 18.78
C LYS A 138 14.25 -19.61 19.56
N GLN A 139 13.77 -19.14 20.72
CA GLN A 139 12.80 -19.90 21.51
C GLN A 139 11.48 -20.06 20.77
N GLN A 140 10.93 -18.98 20.22
CA GLN A 140 9.69 -19.02 19.44
C GLN A 140 9.80 -19.95 18.22
N GLU A 141 10.92 -19.92 17.50
CA GLU A 141 11.20 -20.84 16.40
C GLU A 141 11.21 -22.30 16.88
N THR A 142 11.85 -22.58 18.03
CA THR A 142 11.90 -23.92 18.61
C THR A 142 10.52 -24.41 19.06
N ASP A 143 9.70 -23.52 19.61
CA ASP A 143 8.36 -23.83 20.12
C ASP A 143 7.35 -24.01 18.98
N ALA A 144 7.48 -23.26 17.89
CA ALA A 144 6.70 -23.47 16.66
C ALA A 144 6.93 -24.87 16.08
N VAL A 145 8.19 -25.32 15.98
CA VAL A 145 8.54 -26.67 15.50
C VAL A 145 7.98 -27.78 16.40
N LYS A 146 7.95 -27.56 17.72
CA LYS A 146 7.33 -28.52 18.67
C LYS A 146 5.80 -28.54 18.58
N GLY A 147 5.17 -27.40 18.28
CA GLY A 147 3.72 -27.26 18.12
C GLY A 147 3.18 -27.93 16.86
N GLU A 148 3.95 -27.96 15.77
CA GLU A 148 3.58 -28.63 14.52
C GLU A 148 3.60 -30.17 14.63
N ALA A 149 4.43 -30.75 15.50
CA ALA A 149 4.46 -32.19 15.75
C ALA A 149 3.18 -32.77 16.41
N GLY A 150 2.20 -31.90 16.74
CA GLY A 150 0.93 -32.27 17.38
C GLY A 150 -0.34 -31.95 16.57
N LYS A 151 -0.22 -31.45 15.34
CA LYS A 151 -1.37 -31.20 14.45
C LYS A 151 -1.53 -32.37 13.47
N ASN A 152 -2.33 -33.36 13.85
CA ASN A 152 -2.95 -34.23 12.84
C ASN A 152 -3.93 -33.34 12.07
N GLU A 153 -3.64 -33.05 10.83
CA GLU A 153 -4.59 -32.43 9.91
C GLU A 153 -5.83 -33.32 9.83
N GLU A 154 -6.99 -32.78 10.22
CA GLU A 154 -8.26 -33.43 9.93
C GLU A 154 -8.44 -33.53 8.41
N PRO A 155 -8.82 -34.69 7.87
CA PRO A 155 -9.08 -34.82 6.44
C PRO A 155 -10.25 -33.92 6.06
N LYS A 156 -10.01 -32.93 5.20
CA LYS A 156 -11.11 -32.23 4.53
C LYS A 156 -11.90 -33.25 3.70
N GLU A 157 -13.17 -33.42 4.03
CA GLU A 157 -14.07 -34.29 3.27
C GLU A 157 -14.13 -33.86 1.81
N PRO A 158 -14.09 -34.80 0.84
CA PRO A 158 -14.24 -34.47 -0.56
C PRO A 158 -15.68 -34.01 -0.82
N GLN A 159 -15.86 -32.76 -1.22
CA GLN A 159 -17.15 -32.26 -1.68
C GLN A 159 -17.54 -32.91 -3.01
N PRO A 160 -18.81 -33.31 -3.19
CA PRO A 160 -19.28 -33.95 -4.41
C PRO A 160 -19.34 -32.98 -5.58
N ASP A 161 -18.86 -33.45 -6.73
CA ASP A 161 -18.85 -32.74 -8.00
C ASP A 161 -20.28 -32.62 -8.55
N TYR A 162 -20.81 -31.40 -8.60
CA TYR A 162 -21.99 -31.06 -9.38
C TYR A 162 -21.76 -29.76 -10.12
N GLU A 163 -21.86 -29.82 -11.45
CA GLU A 163 -21.84 -28.68 -12.36
C GLU A 163 -23.01 -27.72 -12.05
N ASP A 164 -22.70 -26.51 -11.57
CA ASP A 164 -23.42 -25.30 -11.95
C ASP A 164 -22.60 -24.07 -11.55
N SER A 165 -22.53 -23.06 -12.42
CA SER A 165 -21.80 -21.78 -12.20
C SER A 165 -22.15 -21.03 -10.89
N SER A 166 -23.20 -21.45 -10.19
CA SER A 166 -23.61 -20.98 -8.87
C SER A 166 -22.76 -21.54 -7.73
N SER A 167 -22.23 -22.76 -7.82
CA SER A 167 -21.40 -23.36 -6.75
C SER A 167 -20.01 -22.73 -6.69
N GLU A 168 -19.45 -22.38 -7.85
CA GLU A 168 -18.19 -21.64 -7.98
C GLU A 168 -18.30 -20.23 -7.39
N ALA A 169 -19.43 -19.54 -7.63
CA ALA A 169 -19.70 -18.23 -7.03
C ALA A 169 -19.91 -18.31 -5.51
N MET A 170 -20.58 -19.36 -5.01
CA MET A 170 -20.73 -19.59 -3.56
C MET A 170 -19.40 -19.95 -2.90
N SER A 171 -18.59 -20.80 -3.51
CA SER A 171 -17.24 -21.15 -3.03
C SER A 171 -16.31 -19.94 -3.03
N ALA A 172 -16.38 -19.09 -4.07
CA ALA A 172 -15.65 -17.82 -4.09
C ALA A 172 -16.10 -16.88 -2.96
N MET A 173 -17.40 -16.82 -2.67
CA MET A 173 -17.95 -16.03 -1.57
C MET A 173 -17.54 -16.57 -0.20
N ASP A 174 -17.58 -17.89 0.02
CA ASP A 174 -17.13 -18.53 1.25
C ASP A 174 -15.64 -18.25 1.47
N SER A 175 -14.81 -18.41 0.43
CA SER A 175 -13.38 -18.10 0.49
C SER A 175 -13.10 -16.62 0.78
N PHE A 176 -13.95 -15.72 0.30
CA PHE A 176 -13.85 -14.28 0.59
C PHE A 176 -14.22 -14.00 2.05
N PHE A 177 -15.30 -14.59 2.57
CA PHE A 177 -15.71 -14.44 3.96
C PHE A 177 -14.71 -15.08 4.92
N GLU A 178 -14.14 -16.23 4.60
CA GLU A 178 -13.04 -16.83 5.37
C GLU A 178 -11.84 -15.90 5.43
N ARG A 179 -11.38 -15.38 4.29
CA ARG A 179 -10.25 -14.43 4.25
C ARG A 179 -10.56 -13.13 5.00
N LEU A 180 -11.78 -12.63 4.92
CA LEU A 180 -12.21 -11.44 5.66
C LEU A 180 -12.29 -11.74 7.16
N SER A 181 -12.79 -12.91 7.54
CA SER A 181 -12.81 -13.38 8.93
C SER A 181 -11.39 -13.48 9.48
N ASP A 182 -10.48 -14.12 8.77
CA ASP A 182 -9.06 -14.23 9.14
C ASP A 182 -8.41 -12.85 9.28
N PHE A 183 -8.70 -11.94 8.35
CA PHE A 183 -8.24 -10.54 8.43
C PHE A 183 -8.76 -9.84 9.69
N LEU A 184 -10.06 -9.95 10.00
CA LEU A 184 -10.66 -9.33 11.19
C LEU A 184 -10.14 -9.96 12.48
N ILE A 185 -9.93 -11.28 12.52
CA ILE A 185 -9.33 -11.98 13.66
C ILE A 185 -7.90 -11.51 13.87
N SER A 186 -7.10 -11.44 12.80
CA SER A 186 -5.73 -10.93 12.84
C SER A 186 -5.67 -9.48 13.34
N MET A 187 -6.52 -8.61 12.80
CA MET A 187 -6.61 -7.21 13.23
C MET A 187 -7.01 -7.09 14.70
N ARG A 188 -7.98 -7.89 15.16
CA ARG A 188 -8.40 -7.93 16.57
C ARG A 188 -7.25 -8.38 17.47
N ASN A 189 -6.53 -9.44 17.10
CA ASN A 189 -5.40 -9.95 17.88
C ASN A 189 -4.29 -8.89 17.97
N GLU A 190 -3.94 -8.25 16.85
CA GLU A 190 -2.98 -7.15 16.81
C GLU A 190 -3.43 -5.96 17.67
N MET A 191 -4.72 -5.62 17.68
CA MET A 191 -5.26 -4.58 18.56
C MET A 191 -5.07 -4.92 20.05
N TYR A 192 -5.30 -6.17 20.46
CA TYR A 192 -5.08 -6.58 21.86
C TYR A 192 -3.60 -6.49 22.24
N VAL A 193 -2.71 -6.97 21.37
CA VAL A 193 -1.26 -6.89 21.60
C VAL A 193 -0.79 -5.43 21.66
N ASN A 194 -1.33 -4.58 20.79
CA ASN A 194 -1.00 -3.16 20.78
C ASN A 194 -1.49 -2.44 22.04
N GLU A 195 -2.69 -2.76 22.54
CA GLU A 195 -3.18 -2.17 23.78
C GLU A 195 -2.32 -2.59 24.97
N TYR A 196 -1.99 -3.89 25.07
CA TYR A 196 -1.04 -4.37 26.08
C TYR A 196 0.30 -3.62 26.00
N ALA A 197 0.82 -3.39 24.80
CA ALA A 197 2.05 -2.65 24.62
C ALA A 197 1.95 -1.21 25.16
N PHE A 198 0.86 -0.50 24.85
CA PHE A 198 0.65 0.88 25.34
C PHE A 198 0.35 0.99 26.83
N GLU A 199 -0.19 -0.07 27.45
CA GLU A 199 -0.41 -0.11 28.89
C GLU A 199 0.91 -0.32 29.67
N HIS A 200 1.84 -1.09 29.11
CA HIS A 200 3.04 -1.54 29.84
C HIS A 200 4.35 -0.88 29.42
N PHE A 201 4.44 -0.26 28.23
CA PHE A 201 5.66 0.38 27.76
C PHE A 201 5.44 1.87 27.47
N ASN A 202 6.43 2.69 27.82
CA ASN A 202 6.39 4.11 27.51
C ASN A 202 6.83 4.37 26.05
N SER A 203 6.38 5.50 25.53
CA SER A 203 6.81 6.05 24.26
C SER A 203 7.55 7.36 24.47
N PHE A 204 8.39 7.75 23.52
CA PHE A 204 9.06 9.05 23.55
C PHE A 204 8.01 10.16 23.63
N ASP A 205 8.28 11.19 24.44
CA ASP A 205 7.39 12.34 24.56
C ASP A 205 7.98 13.57 23.84
N PRO A 206 7.63 13.82 22.56
CA PRO A 206 8.09 15.01 21.89
C PRO A 206 7.59 16.29 22.56
N GLY A 207 6.45 16.26 23.26
CA GLY A 207 5.89 17.41 23.95
C GLY A 207 6.72 17.89 25.14
N ALA A 208 7.58 17.04 25.68
CA ALA A 208 8.54 17.37 26.73
C ALA A 208 9.83 18.02 26.19
N SER A 209 9.83 18.52 24.94
CA SER A 209 11.00 19.10 24.27
C SER A 209 11.72 20.20 25.07
N SER A 210 11.01 20.97 25.89
CA SER A 210 11.60 21.98 26.78
C SER A 210 12.59 21.40 27.78
N ASN A 211 12.44 20.12 28.13
CA ASN A 211 13.33 19.41 29.04
C ASN A 211 14.64 19.03 28.34
N TYR A 212 14.57 18.77 27.03
CA TYR A 212 15.70 18.35 26.19
C TYR A 212 16.45 19.56 25.62
N PHE A 213 15.77 20.68 25.42
CA PHE A 213 16.31 21.90 24.82
C PHE A 213 16.19 23.08 25.79
N LYS A 214 17.16 23.22 26.70
CA LYS A 214 17.24 24.34 27.65
C LYS A 214 17.92 25.53 27.00
N ASP A 215 17.29 26.71 27.05
CA ASP A 215 17.82 27.95 26.46
C ASP A 215 18.26 27.81 24.99
N LYS A 216 17.52 27.02 24.19
CA LYS A 216 17.83 26.67 22.80
C LYS A 216 19.14 25.89 22.60
N LYS A 217 19.69 25.32 23.67
CA LYS A 217 20.82 24.38 23.61
C LYS A 217 20.32 22.98 23.96
N LEU A 218 20.88 21.99 23.26
CA LEU A 218 20.58 20.59 23.52
C LEU A 218 21.22 20.15 24.84
N ASP A 219 20.41 19.61 25.75
CA ASP A 219 20.84 18.86 26.93
C ASP A 219 20.95 17.39 26.53
N ALA A 220 22.18 16.98 26.16
CA ALA A 220 22.42 15.64 25.61
C ALA A 220 22.06 14.52 26.60
N ASN A 221 22.22 14.76 27.91
CA ASN A 221 21.93 13.75 28.94
C ASN A 221 20.43 13.55 29.14
N GLU A 222 19.65 14.65 29.14
CA GLU A 222 18.19 14.56 29.25
C GLU A 222 17.57 13.96 27.98
N LEU A 223 18.10 14.31 26.81
CA LEU A 223 17.66 13.68 25.56
C LEU A 223 18.04 12.19 25.51
N ALA A 224 19.24 11.82 25.94
CA ALA A 224 19.66 10.42 26.03
C ALA A 224 18.71 9.58 26.90
N LYS A 225 18.36 10.06 28.10
CA LYS A 225 17.36 9.40 28.98
C LYS A 225 16.00 9.26 28.31
N ALA A 226 15.54 10.29 27.62
CA ALA A 226 14.27 10.27 26.91
C ALA A 226 14.26 9.29 25.72
N LEU A 227 15.42 9.04 25.13
CA LEU A 227 15.61 8.06 24.06
C LEU A 227 15.88 6.64 24.58
N GLY A 228 16.22 6.48 25.86
CA GLY A 228 16.47 5.19 26.47
C GLY A 228 15.26 4.25 26.40
N ALA A 229 15.51 2.95 26.50
CA ALA A 229 14.49 1.92 26.33
C ALA A 229 13.28 2.10 27.28
N GLU A 230 13.50 2.63 28.49
CA GLU A 230 12.45 2.95 29.47
C GLU A 230 11.45 3.99 28.94
N ASN A 231 11.91 4.95 28.14
CA ASN A 231 11.12 6.08 27.65
C ASN A 231 10.81 6.01 26.15
N SER A 232 11.33 5.02 25.42
CA SER A 232 11.08 4.81 23.99
C SER A 232 10.76 3.35 23.64
N GLY A 233 10.18 2.61 24.59
CA GLY A 233 9.89 1.18 24.45
C GLY A 233 8.94 0.89 23.29
N ILE A 234 7.91 1.73 23.10
CA ILE A 234 6.97 1.59 21.98
C ILE A 234 7.68 1.73 20.62
N GLU A 235 8.56 2.70 20.46
CA GLU A 235 9.33 2.88 19.23
C GLU A 235 10.25 1.68 18.97
N TYR A 236 10.87 1.13 20.01
CA TYR A 236 11.66 -0.10 19.89
C TYR A 236 10.79 -1.31 19.49
N LEU A 237 9.57 -1.44 20.03
CA LEU A 237 8.65 -2.50 19.62
C LEU A 237 8.32 -2.45 18.13
N ILE A 238 8.09 -1.24 17.59
CA ILE A 238 7.78 -1.02 16.17
C ILE A 238 9.02 -1.35 15.32
N TYR A 239 10.13 -0.66 15.55
CA TYR A 239 11.28 -0.68 14.63
C TYR A 239 12.34 -1.71 15.00
N GLY A 240 12.64 -1.87 16.29
CA GLY A 240 13.60 -2.84 16.82
C GLY A 240 15.03 -2.62 16.32
N LEU A 241 15.44 -1.37 16.15
CA LEU A 241 16.79 -0.99 15.77
C LEU A 241 17.71 -1.00 17.00
N ASP A 242 18.99 -1.27 16.77
CA ASP A 242 19.99 -1.47 17.83
C ASP A 242 20.41 -0.18 18.56
N LYS A 243 19.78 0.96 18.26
CA LYS A 243 20.11 2.26 18.87
C LYS A 243 18.86 3.02 19.28
N PRO A 244 18.89 3.67 20.47
CA PRO A 244 17.75 4.40 21.00
C PRO A 244 17.24 5.49 20.06
N GLY A 245 18.12 6.41 19.67
CA GLY A 245 17.77 7.49 18.74
C GLY A 245 17.38 7.01 17.33
N ALA A 246 17.77 5.80 16.93
CA ALA A 246 17.36 5.26 15.63
C ALA A 246 15.88 4.86 15.62
N ASN A 247 15.36 4.28 16.70
CA ASN A 247 13.94 3.91 16.80
C ASN A 247 13.05 5.15 16.83
N VAL A 248 13.38 6.14 17.67
CA VAL A 248 12.64 7.40 17.73
C VAL A 248 12.77 8.19 16.43
N GLY A 249 13.96 8.23 15.83
CA GLY A 249 14.17 8.85 14.53
C GLY A 249 13.35 8.19 13.42
N ALA A 250 13.22 6.86 13.43
CA ALA A 250 12.35 6.13 12.50
C ALA A 250 10.87 6.50 12.71
N ALA A 251 10.41 6.56 13.96
CA ALA A 251 9.04 6.97 14.31
C ALA A 251 8.71 8.39 13.83
N LEU A 252 9.59 9.36 14.12
CA LEU A 252 9.42 10.75 13.70
C LEU A 252 9.52 10.91 12.19
N GLY A 253 10.40 10.14 11.53
CA GLY A 253 10.51 10.10 10.08
C GLY A 253 9.25 9.56 9.41
N GLU A 254 8.72 8.45 9.91
CA GLU A 254 7.48 7.86 9.39
C GLU A 254 6.27 8.77 9.64
N LEU A 255 6.19 9.40 10.82
CA LEU A 255 5.21 10.43 11.12
C LEU A 255 5.28 11.57 10.10
N PHE A 256 6.47 12.12 9.88
CA PHE A 256 6.66 13.18 8.90
C PHE A 256 6.17 12.74 7.51
N LEU A 257 6.52 11.55 7.04
CA LEU A 257 6.10 11.04 5.73
C LEU A 257 4.58 10.88 5.62
N ILE A 258 3.92 10.33 6.64
CA ILE A 258 2.45 10.23 6.64
C ILE A 258 1.82 11.63 6.62
N ARG A 259 2.34 12.56 7.42
CA ARG A 259 1.86 13.96 7.41
C ARG A 259 2.07 14.59 6.04
N VAL A 260 3.21 14.39 5.37
CA VAL A 260 3.45 14.86 4.00
C VAL A 260 2.40 14.33 3.05
N ALA A 261 2.10 13.03 3.07
CA ALA A 261 1.11 12.42 2.20
C ALA A 261 -0.28 13.05 2.41
N ILE A 262 -0.73 13.15 3.66
CA ILE A 262 -2.05 13.71 4.01
C ILE A 262 -2.12 15.21 3.65
N ARG A 263 -1.08 15.99 3.98
CA ARG A 263 -1.02 17.41 3.67
C ARG A 263 -0.87 17.69 2.17
N THR A 264 -0.26 16.78 1.40
CA THR A 264 -0.23 16.85 -0.06
C THR A 264 -1.62 16.66 -0.66
N LEU A 265 -2.40 15.71 -0.14
CA LEU A 265 -3.83 15.55 -0.51
C LEU A 265 -4.62 16.82 -0.21
N GLU A 266 -4.36 17.47 0.93
CA GLU A 266 -4.92 18.79 1.22
C GLU A 266 -4.47 19.86 0.22
N GLY A 267 -3.19 19.84 -0.19
CA GLY A 267 -2.61 20.75 -1.18
C GLY A 267 -3.35 20.71 -2.52
N PHE A 268 -3.67 19.52 -3.03
CA PHE A 268 -4.48 19.35 -4.24
C PHE A 268 -5.86 20.02 -4.16
N MET A 269 -6.40 20.19 -2.95
CA MET A 269 -7.70 20.81 -2.76
C MET A 269 -7.63 22.34 -2.68
N LYS A 270 -6.44 22.96 -2.58
CA LYS A 270 -6.29 24.41 -2.48
C LYS A 270 -6.59 25.12 -3.80
N PRO A 271 -7.43 26.17 -3.80
CA PRO A 271 -7.75 26.92 -5.02
C PRO A 271 -6.52 27.49 -5.73
N GLN A 272 -5.56 28.00 -4.95
CA GLN A 272 -4.33 28.64 -5.44
C GLN A 272 -3.44 27.67 -6.21
N ILE A 273 -3.32 26.43 -5.71
CA ILE A 273 -2.53 25.36 -6.34
C ILE A 273 -3.26 24.85 -7.59
N LYS A 274 -4.58 24.62 -7.51
CA LYS A 274 -5.39 24.21 -8.67
C LYS A 274 -5.38 25.23 -9.80
N ALA A 275 -5.25 26.51 -9.48
CA ALA A 275 -5.20 27.60 -10.46
C ALA A 275 -3.94 27.58 -11.35
N LEU A 276 -2.92 26.79 -11.02
CA LEU A 276 -1.70 26.65 -11.83
C LEU A 276 -1.96 26.00 -13.21
N GLY A 277 -3.10 25.32 -13.40
CA GLY A 277 -3.60 24.92 -14.71
C GLY A 277 -2.77 23.86 -15.47
N HIS A 278 -1.65 23.39 -14.89
CA HIS A 278 -0.81 22.33 -15.43
C HIS A 278 -0.63 21.21 -14.38
N PRO A 279 -0.90 19.93 -14.71
CA PRO A 279 -0.87 18.83 -13.75
C PRO A 279 0.45 18.68 -12.97
N LEU A 280 1.61 18.85 -13.64
CA LEU A 280 2.91 18.75 -12.98
C LEU A 280 3.14 19.90 -11.98
N LEU A 281 2.71 21.12 -12.30
CA LEU A 281 2.88 22.25 -11.39
C LEU A 281 1.96 22.12 -10.17
N ILE A 282 0.74 21.64 -10.40
CA ILE A 282 -0.20 21.30 -9.32
C ILE A 282 0.42 20.24 -8.39
N LEU A 283 1.01 19.17 -8.96
CA LEU A 283 1.67 18.11 -8.20
C LEU A 283 2.85 18.65 -7.39
N ILE A 284 3.77 19.39 -8.01
CA ILE A 284 4.95 19.96 -7.35
C ILE A 284 4.51 20.89 -6.21
N ALA A 285 3.61 21.83 -6.48
CA ALA A 285 3.14 22.78 -5.48
C ALA A 285 2.33 22.09 -4.36
N ALA A 286 1.58 21.03 -4.66
CA ALA A 286 0.87 20.25 -3.64
C ALA A 286 1.83 19.47 -2.74
N ILE A 287 2.87 18.84 -3.29
CA ILE A 287 3.90 18.15 -2.50
C ILE A 287 4.64 19.14 -1.62
N ALA A 288 5.06 20.27 -2.20
CA ALA A 288 5.77 21.31 -1.48
C ALA A 288 4.92 21.92 -0.34
N TYR A 289 3.63 22.14 -0.58
CA TYR A 289 2.65 22.47 0.46
C TYR A 289 2.56 21.39 1.54
N GLY A 290 2.54 20.12 1.12
CA GLY A 290 2.52 18.97 2.01
C GLY A 290 3.71 18.92 2.94
N VAL A 291 4.91 19.12 2.40
CA VAL A 291 6.18 19.18 3.14
C VAL A 291 6.21 20.33 4.14
N SER A 292 5.89 21.55 3.69
CA SER A 292 5.90 22.75 4.55
C SER A 292 4.97 22.58 5.76
N LEU A 293 3.74 22.10 5.53
CA LEU A 293 2.81 21.85 6.63
C LEU A 293 3.17 20.65 7.49
N ALA A 294 3.68 19.56 6.92
CA ALA A 294 4.12 18.41 7.70
C ALA A 294 5.27 18.77 8.65
N PHE A 295 6.17 19.66 8.22
CA PHE A 295 7.20 20.20 9.10
C PHE A 295 6.61 21.06 10.22
N ALA A 296 5.65 21.95 9.91
CA ALA A 296 4.95 22.73 10.93
C ALA A 296 4.18 21.84 11.92
N ASP A 297 3.60 20.74 11.44
CA ASP A 297 2.95 19.73 12.27
C ASP A 297 3.95 19.05 13.21
N LEU A 298 5.13 18.69 12.70
CA LEU A 298 6.21 18.09 13.50
C LEU A 298 6.63 19.02 14.66
N ILE A 299 6.86 20.31 14.37
CA ILE A 299 7.10 21.32 15.42
C ILE A 299 5.93 21.39 16.41
N GLY A 300 4.70 21.26 15.91
CA GLY A 300 3.49 21.18 16.71
C GLY A 300 3.50 20.03 17.72
N PHE A 301 3.90 18.83 17.29
CA PHE A 301 4.05 17.68 18.19
C PHE A 301 5.16 17.91 19.23
N PHE A 302 6.29 18.50 18.84
CA PHE A 302 7.35 18.90 19.79
C PHE A 302 6.88 19.97 20.80
N SER A 303 5.80 20.68 20.50
CA SER A 303 5.16 21.63 21.41
C SER A 303 4.03 20.99 22.24
N GLY A 304 3.84 19.67 22.17
CA GLY A 304 2.79 18.94 22.89
C GLY A 304 1.39 19.15 22.34
N LYS A 305 1.24 19.65 21.10
CA LYS A 305 -0.07 19.95 20.52
C LYS A 305 -0.69 18.72 19.86
N LYS A 306 -2.02 18.60 19.96
CA LYS A 306 -2.81 17.75 19.08
C LYS A 306 -3.01 18.45 17.75
N ILE A 307 -2.72 17.77 16.66
CA ILE A 307 -2.74 18.36 15.33
C ILE A 307 -3.92 17.79 14.54
N PRO A 308 -4.74 18.63 13.88
CA PRO A 308 -5.77 18.16 12.96
C PRO A 308 -5.19 17.20 11.91
N LEU A 309 -5.89 16.11 11.64
CA LEU A 309 -5.51 15.15 10.60
C LEU A 309 -5.41 15.85 9.24
N VAL A 310 -6.43 16.64 8.89
CA VAL A 310 -6.51 17.43 7.66
C VAL A 310 -6.96 18.85 7.98
N GLY A 311 -6.46 19.86 7.28
CA GLY A 311 -6.84 21.27 7.46
C GLY A 311 -8.16 21.69 6.80
N ILE A 312 -9.04 20.73 6.48
CA ILE A 312 -10.27 20.96 5.69
C ILE A 312 -11.49 20.66 6.56
N LYS A 313 -12.47 21.56 6.56
CA LYS A 313 -13.75 21.34 7.28
C LYS A 313 -14.62 20.30 6.54
N PRO A 314 -15.32 19.39 7.24
CA PRO A 314 -15.36 19.23 8.69
C PRO A 314 -14.24 18.33 9.27
N LEU A 315 -13.42 17.70 8.43
CA LEU A 315 -12.40 16.72 8.85
C LEU A 315 -11.34 17.27 9.81
N ASN A 316 -11.18 18.59 9.87
CA ASN A 316 -10.27 19.27 10.81
C ASN A 316 -10.67 19.15 12.29
N SER A 317 -11.84 18.58 12.59
CA SER A 317 -12.23 18.23 13.97
C SER A 317 -11.51 17.01 14.52
N ILE A 318 -11.00 16.13 13.64
CA ILE A 318 -10.25 14.95 14.04
C ILE A 318 -8.81 15.38 14.29
N THR A 319 -8.40 15.43 15.55
CA THR A 319 -7.03 15.77 15.95
C THR A 319 -6.33 14.56 16.52
N LEU A 320 -5.10 14.34 16.10
CA LEU A 320 -4.24 13.25 16.59
C LEU A 320 -3.02 13.84 17.30
N ASP A 321 -2.53 13.15 18.31
CA ASP A 321 -1.22 13.40 18.91
C ASP A 321 -0.19 12.36 18.46
N TYR A 322 1.05 12.49 18.95
CA TYR A 322 2.14 11.59 18.60
C TYR A 322 1.84 10.12 18.96
N LYS A 323 1.21 9.87 20.13
CA LYS A 323 0.89 8.52 20.59
C LYS A 323 -0.16 7.86 19.71
N ASP A 324 -1.13 8.63 19.21
CA ASP A 324 -2.11 8.13 18.25
C ASP A 324 -1.45 7.62 16.95
N TYR A 325 -0.38 8.28 16.49
CA TYR A 325 0.39 7.79 15.35
C TYR A 325 1.19 6.54 15.66
N LEU A 326 1.78 6.43 16.86
CA LEU A 326 2.46 5.21 17.28
C LEU A 326 1.50 4.00 17.33
N ARG A 327 0.24 4.21 17.73
CA ARG A 327 -0.81 3.16 17.66
C ARG A 327 -1.05 2.71 16.23
N LEU A 328 -1.12 3.67 15.30
CA LEU A 328 -1.27 3.38 13.88
C LEU A 328 -0.05 2.61 13.35
N PHE A 329 1.17 3.01 13.70
CA PHE A 329 2.39 2.31 13.28
C PHE A 329 2.45 0.89 13.84
N LEU A 330 2.11 0.69 15.10
CA LEU A 330 2.04 -0.66 15.69
C LEU A 330 1.04 -1.57 14.96
N LEU A 331 -0.05 -1.01 14.43
CA LEU A 331 -1.03 -1.75 13.64
C LEU A 331 -0.53 -2.05 12.21
N ILE A 332 0.12 -1.09 11.56
CA ILE A 332 0.64 -1.24 10.19
C ILE A 332 1.85 -2.18 10.15
N HIS A 333 2.74 -2.09 11.14
CA HIS A 333 3.93 -2.95 11.27
C HIS A 333 3.58 -4.30 11.94
N SER A 334 2.54 -4.98 11.44
CA SER A 334 2.12 -6.28 11.96
C SER A 334 3.24 -7.32 11.78
N ALA A 335 3.86 -7.71 12.89
CA ALA A 335 4.93 -8.70 12.94
C ALA A 335 4.90 -9.38 14.31
N GLU A 336 3.79 -10.05 14.62
CA GLU A 336 3.45 -10.57 15.95
C GLU A 336 4.63 -11.28 16.64
N ALA A 337 5.31 -12.22 15.98
CA ALA A 337 6.46 -12.94 16.56
C ALA A 337 7.63 -11.99 16.96
N LYS A 338 8.04 -11.09 16.05
CA LYS A 338 9.11 -10.13 16.33
C LYS A 338 8.69 -9.14 17.43
N LYS A 339 7.44 -8.67 17.38
CA LYS A 339 6.87 -7.75 18.36
C LYS A 339 6.83 -8.40 19.75
N LEU A 340 6.37 -9.65 19.84
CA LEU A 340 6.36 -10.45 21.07
C LEU A 340 7.77 -10.68 21.61
N ALA A 341 8.73 -11.05 20.76
CA ALA A 341 10.12 -11.22 21.19
C ALA A 341 10.72 -9.92 21.74
N ARG A 342 10.41 -8.77 21.12
CA ARG A 342 10.83 -7.45 21.61
C ARG A 342 10.13 -7.07 22.92
N MET A 343 8.86 -7.40 23.09
CA MET A 343 8.15 -7.22 24.37
C MET A 343 8.79 -8.06 25.48
N GLN A 344 9.09 -9.34 25.20
CA GLN A 344 9.80 -10.21 26.14
C GLN A 344 11.19 -9.65 26.51
N ALA A 345 11.91 -9.11 25.52
CA ALA A 345 13.19 -8.46 25.74
C ALA A 345 13.07 -7.22 26.64
N LEU A 346 12.08 -6.35 26.40
CA LEU A 346 11.82 -5.16 27.24
C LEU A 346 11.42 -5.56 28.67
N ILE A 347 10.56 -6.55 28.84
CA ILE A 347 10.15 -7.03 30.18
C ILE A 347 11.36 -7.61 30.91
N GLN A 348 12.21 -8.38 30.24
CA GLN A 348 13.42 -8.91 30.86
C GLN A 348 14.41 -7.79 31.22
N LEU A 349 14.56 -6.77 30.37
CA LEU A 349 15.40 -5.61 30.68
C LEU A 349 14.91 -4.90 31.97
N ASP A 350 13.60 -4.64 32.06
CA ASP A 350 13.00 -3.94 33.21
C ASP A 350 13.04 -4.78 34.51
N THR A 351 12.71 -6.07 34.41
CA THR A 351 12.58 -6.95 35.59
C THR A 351 13.87 -7.69 35.97
N ASN A 352 14.86 -7.68 35.07
CA ASN A 352 16.05 -8.54 35.13
C ASN A 352 15.73 -10.04 35.29
N LYS A 353 14.57 -10.49 34.80
CA LYS A 353 14.11 -11.88 34.88
C LYS A 353 14.02 -12.52 33.51
N ASP A 354 14.63 -13.69 33.39
CA ASP A 354 14.56 -14.52 32.19
C ASP A 354 13.18 -15.21 32.07
N LEU A 355 12.32 -14.72 31.19
CA LEU A 355 10.98 -15.24 30.97
C LEU A 355 10.96 -16.68 30.43
N SER A 356 12.04 -17.14 29.79
CA SER A 356 12.12 -18.53 29.30
C SER A 356 12.12 -19.57 30.43
N GLN A 357 12.41 -19.15 31.66
CA GLN A 357 12.46 -20.01 32.84
C GLN A 357 11.12 -20.07 33.60
N TYR A 358 10.14 -19.25 33.21
CA TYR A 358 8.84 -19.18 33.87
C TYR A 358 7.76 -19.79 32.99
N SER A 359 7.08 -20.81 33.51
CA SER A 359 5.93 -21.42 32.83
C SER A 359 4.66 -20.64 33.16
N THR A 360 4.10 -19.95 32.18
CA THR A 360 2.86 -19.16 32.32
C THR A 360 1.60 -19.97 31.98
N TYR A 361 1.77 -21.09 31.28
CA TYR A 361 0.69 -21.90 30.76
C TYR A 361 1.01 -23.39 30.88
N MET A 362 0.06 -24.17 31.41
CA MET A 362 0.12 -25.62 31.41
C MET A 362 -1.05 -26.16 30.58
N PHE A 363 -0.70 -26.94 29.56
CA PHE A 363 -1.67 -27.60 28.69
C PHE A 363 -1.70 -29.10 28.96
N GLY A 364 -2.87 -29.59 29.38
CA GLY A 364 -3.09 -31.02 29.62
C GLY A 364 -4.01 -31.63 28.56
N LYS A 365 -3.48 -32.52 27.72
CA LYS A 365 -4.30 -33.42 26.89
C LYS A 365 -4.58 -34.72 27.65
N ALA A 366 -5.80 -34.90 28.11
CA ALA A 366 -6.25 -36.14 28.73
C ALA A 366 -6.97 -37.02 27.70
N GLN A 367 -6.28 -38.06 27.23
CA GLN A 367 -6.89 -39.07 26.36
C GLN A 367 -7.30 -40.28 27.19
N PHE A 368 -8.60 -40.53 27.28
CA PHE A 368 -9.13 -41.70 27.96
C PHE A 368 -9.34 -42.82 26.94
N SER A 369 -8.90 -44.04 27.28
CA SER A 369 -9.17 -45.22 26.47
C SER A 369 -9.83 -46.29 27.30
N VAL A 370 -10.93 -46.84 26.77
CA VAL A 370 -11.61 -47.98 27.35
C VAL A 370 -11.38 -49.18 26.44
N ARG A 371 -10.90 -50.28 27.01
CA ARG A 371 -10.83 -51.55 26.28
C ARG A 371 -12.26 -52.07 26.15
N LEU A 372 -12.74 -52.24 24.92
CA LEU A 372 -14.03 -52.85 24.66
C LEU A 372 -13.90 -54.35 24.93
N TRP A 373 -14.77 -54.93 25.76
CA TRP A 373 -14.72 -56.37 26.05
C TRP A 373 -15.68 -57.15 25.16
N PHE A 374 -16.56 -56.45 24.45
CA PHE A 374 -17.57 -57.00 23.55
C PHE A 374 -17.88 -55.99 22.43
N LEU A 375 -18.17 -56.52 21.24
CA LEU A 375 -18.74 -55.81 20.08
C LEU A 375 -17.98 -54.55 19.59
N PRO A 376 -16.67 -54.64 19.30
CA PRO A 376 -15.90 -53.51 18.74
C PRO A 376 -16.47 -52.96 17.42
N GLU A 377 -17.02 -53.84 16.58
CA GLU A 377 -17.61 -53.45 15.27
C GLU A 377 -18.87 -52.59 15.41
N VAL A 378 -19.70 -52.85 16.44
CA VAL A 378 -20.92 -52.06 16.68
C VAL A 378 -20.57 -50.64 17.11
N MET A 379 -19.56 -50.50 17.98
CA MET A 379 -19.07 -49.20 18.43
C MET A 379 -18.40 -48.40 17.31
N ASN A 380 -17.66 -49.06 16.40
CA ASN A 380 -17.06 -48.43 15.22
C ASN A 380 -18.12 -47.89 14.24
N SER A 381 -19.23 -48.63 14.06
CA SER A 381 -20.36 -48.13 13.27
C SER A 381 -21.06 -46.96 13.95
N LEU A 382 -21.20 -46.97 15.28
CA LEU A 382 -21.91 -45.95 16.03
C LEU A 382 -21.11 -44.64 16.16
N SER A 383 -19.78 -44.73 16.30
CA SER A 383 -18.91 -43.55 16.34
C SER A 383 -18.96 -42.78 15.02
N ARG A 384 -19.00 -43.47 13.87
CA ARG A 384 -19.13 -42.83 12.54
C ARG A 384 -20.44 -42.07 12.34
N THR A 385 -21.51 -42.41 13.08
CA THR A 385 -22.85 -41.84 12.84
C THR A 385 -23.26 -40.81 13.90
N ILE A 386 -22.79 -40.93 15.15
CA ILE A 386 -23.30 -40.14 16.28
C ILE A 386 -22.21 -39.28 16.95
N PHE A 387 -20.94 -39.67 16.87
CA PHE A 387 -19.86 -39.00 17.62
C PHE A 387 -18.62 -38.76 16.75
N SER A 388 -18.56 -37.60 16.08
CA SER A 388 -17.52 -37.22 15.11
C SER A 388 -16.09 -37.21 15.69
N ASP A 389 -15.93 -36.91 16.98
CA ASP A 389 -14.62 -36.64 17.58
C ASP A 389 -14.01 -37.88 18.28
N GLN A 390 -14.40 -39.08 17.86
CA GLN A 390 -14.10 -40.34 18.57
C GLN A 390 -13.64 -41.44 17.64
N GLU A 391 -12.58 -42.15 18.05
CA GLU A 391 -11.95 -43.18 17.22
C GLU A 391 -11.93 -44.55 17.94
N VAL A 392 -12.35 -45.60 17.23
CA VAL A 392 -12.21 -46.99 17.67
C VAL A 392 -11.03 -47.62 16.93
N LYS A 393 -9.94 -47.93 17.64
CA LYS A 393 -8.81 -48.69 17.08
C LYS A 393 -8.79 -50.10 17.64
N GLY A 394 -9.15 -51.08 16.81
CA GLY A 394 -9.22 -52.48 17.19
C GLY A 394 -10.22 -52.71 18.32
N ASN A 395 -9.72 -53.08 19.50
CA ASN A 395 -10.55 -53.38 20.67
C ASN A 395 -10.50 -52.29 21.76
N ARG A 396 -10.16 -51.06 21.38
CA ARG A 396 -10.14 -49.89 22.27
C ARG A 396 -10.92 -48.74 21.66
N TYR A 397 -11.75 -48.15 22.50
CA TYR A 397 -12.47 -46.93 22.20
C TYR A 397 -11.72 -45.77 22.86
N TYR A 398 -11.36 -44.76 22.07
CA TYR A 398 -10.64 -43.59 22.51
C TYR A 398 -11.62 -42.41 22.58
N TYR A 399 -11.69 -41.77 23.75
CA TYR A 399 -12.44 -40.55 23.94
C TYR A 399 -11.48 -39.45 24.41
N SER A 400 -11.40 -38.38 23.61
CA SER A 400 -10.71 -37.15 24.01
C SER A 400 -11.69 -36.31 24.81
N SER A 401 -11.59 -36.32 26.15
CA SER A 401 -12.39 -35.40 26.95
C SER A 401 -11.63 -34.08 27.07
N GLY A 402 -12.06 -33.07 26.31
CA GLY A 402 -11.81 -31.64 26.53
C GLY A 402 -10.37 -31.19 26.80
N ASN A 403 -9.86 -30.30 25.94
CA ASN A 403 -8.69 -29.49 26.28
C ASN A 403 -8.97 -28.69 27.56
N LYS A 404 -8.12 -28.85 28.58
CA LYS A 404 -8.22 -28.06 29.81
C LYS A 404 -7.00 -27.16 29.92
N ASP A 405 -7.28 -25.86 29.85
CA ASP A 405 -6.30 -24.81 29.82
C ASP A 405 -6.26 -24.14 31.19
N MET A 406 -5.06 -23.99 31.76
CA MET A 406 -4.83 -23.29 33.01
C MET A 406 -3.71 -22.27 32.82
N SER A 407 -4.04 -20.99 32.97
CA SER A 407 -3.10 -19.87 33.08
C SER A 407 -2.88 -19.53 34.56
N TYR A 408 -1.63 -19.27 34.95
CA TYR A 408 -1.27 -18.87 36.32
C TYR A 408 -1.23 -17.37 36.51
#